data_AF-A0A6B3EFG2-F1
#
_entry.id   AF-A0A6B3EFG2-F1
#
_cell.length_a   1.000
_cell.length_b   1.000
_cell.length_c   1.000
_cell.angle_alpha   90.00
_cell.angle_beta   90.00
_cell.angle_gamma   90.00
#
_symmetry.space_group_name_H-M   'P 1'
#
loop_
_entity.id
_entity.type
_entity.pdbx_description
1 polymer ?
#
loop_
_entity_poly.entity_id
_entity_poly.type
_entity_poly.pdbx_seq_one_letter_code
_entity_poly.pdbx_strand_id
1 'polypeptide(L)' 'MFMAGVRRLDRWEGAPQHAIDRVWYVSYGSNMRLARFLAYIEGGRAEGGAMEHPGCRDPEPPRSWVALELRGRLYFATE' A
#
# COMPACT_ATOMS: atom_id res chain seq x y z
N MET A 1 24.43 9.81 14.22
CA MET A 1 24.08 8.39 14.43
C MET A 1 22.62 8.33 14.84
N PHE A 2 21.69 8.22 13.88
CA PHE A 2 20.27 8.02 14.16
C PHE A 2 20.01 6.52 14.14
N MET A 3 19.79 5.93 15.32
CA MET A 3 19.32 4.56 15.43
C MET A 3 17.87 4.55 14.92
N ALA A 4 17.65 4.01 13.72
CA ALA A 4 16.32 3.73 13.20
C ALA A 4 15.70 2.60 14.03
N GLY A 5 15.14 2.95 15.19
CA GLY A 5 14.29 2.04 15.93
C GLY A 5 13.06 1.76 15.10
N VAL A 6 12.92 0.53 14.60
CA VAL A 6 11.67 0.04 14.02
C VAL A 6 10.60 0.15 15.11
N ARG A 7 9.79 1.21 15.05
CA ARG A 7 8.61 1.30 15.91
C ARG A 7 7.64 0.26 15.38
N ARG A 8 7.33 -0.73 16.22
CA ARG A 8 6.16 -1.57 15.99
C ARG A 8 4.98 -0.61 15.85
N LEU A 9 4.30 -0.64 14.71
CA LEU A 9 3.05 0.08 14.57
C LEU A 9 2.08 -0.62 15.53
N ASP A 10 1.81 0.03 16.66
CA ASP A 10 0.77 -0.43 17.57
C ASP A 10 -0.55 -0.49 16.80
N ARG A 11 -1.38 -1.47 17.17
CA ARG A 11 -2.71 -1.59 16.58
C ARG A 11 -3.43 -0.26 16.78
N TRP A 12 -3.97 0.31 15.70
CA TRP A 12 -4.79 1.52 15.79
C TRP A 12 -5.97 1.26 16.74
N GLU A 13 -5.92 1.84 17.93
CA GLU A 13 -7.03 1.86 18.89
C GLU A 13 -8.17 2.69 18.26
N GLY A 14 -9.17 1.99 17.72
CA GLY A 14 -10.23 2.57 16.90
C GLY A 14 -10.35 1.97 15.50
N ALA A 15 -9.47 1.04 15.14
CA ALA A 15 -9.68 0.25 13.93
C ALA A 15 -11.06 -0.44 14.03
N PRO A 16 -11.91 -0.32 12.99
CA PRO A 16 -13.25 -0.86 12.99
C PRO A 16 -13.22 -2.36 13.33
N GLN A 17 -14.06 -2.75 14.28
CA GLN A 17 -14.13 -4.14 14.77
C GLN A 17 -14.86 -5.06 13.77
N HIS A 18 -15.60 -4.48 12.82
CA HIS A 18 -16.29 -5.19 11.74
C HIS A 18 -15.44 -5.24 10.48
N ALA A 19 -15.76 -6.18 9.59
CA ALA A 19 -15.12 -6.28 8.28
C ALA A 19 -15.33 -4.96 7.52
N ILE A 20 -14.23 -4.35 7.09
CA ILE A 20 -14.28 -3.17 6.23
C ILE A 20 -14.56 -3.64 4.81
N ASP A 21 -15.75 -3.28 4.31
CA ASP A 21 -16.14 -3.66 2.96
C ASP A 21 -15.24 -3.02 1.90
N ARG A 22 -14.80 -1.77 2.12
CA ARG A 22 -14.01 -1.00 1.15
C ARG A 22 -13.00 -0.09 1.85
N VAL A 23 -11.82 0.06 1.25
CA VAL A 23 -10.75 0.94 1.72
C VAL A 23 -10.36 1.96 0.65
N TRP A 24 -9.93 3.14 1.09
CA TRP A 24 -9.16 4.06 0.25
C TRP A 24 -7.67 3.79 0.48
N TYR A 25 -6.99 3.33 -0.57
CA TYR A 25 -5.55 3.10 -0.56
C TYR A 25 -4.83 4.29 -1.20
N VAL A 26 -3.86 4.87 -0.49
CA VAL A 26 -3.03 5.97 -0.99
C VAL A 26 -1.58 5.50 -1.09
N SER A 27 -0.91 5.84 -2.18
CA SER A 27 0.51 5.56 -2.39
C SER A 27 1.27 6.81 -2.79
N TYR A 28 2.50 6.91 -2.29
CA TYR A 28 3.55 7.80 -2.77
C TYR A 28 4.73 6.92 -3.21
N GLY A 29 4.99 6.79 -4.51
CA GLY A 29 6.05 5.93 -5.03
C GLY A 29 5.58 4.87 -6.02
N SER A 30 6.20 3.69 -6.03
CA SER A 30 6.10 2.73 -7.14
C SER A 30 4.68 2.20 -7.40
N ASN A 31 3.82 2.14 -6.38
CA ASN A 31 2.42 1.75 -6.54
C ASN A 31 1.54 2.85 -7.16
N MET A 32 2.06 4.05 -7.41
CA MET A 32 1.40 5.04 -8.27
C MET A 32 1.29 4.58 -9.73
N ARG A 33 2.10 3.58 -10.15
CA ARG A 33 1.95 2.93 -11.45
C ARG A 33 0.85 1.86 -11.36
N LEU A 34 -0.29 2.10 -11.99
CA LEU A 34 -1.46 1.22 -11.93
C LEU A 34 -1.13 -0.25 -12.25
N ALA A 35 -0.36 -0.52 -13.30
CA ALA A 35 0.00 -1.89 -13.67
C ALA A 35 0.79 -2.63 -12.57
N ARG A 36 1.65 -1.93 -11.84
CA ARG A 36 2.36 -2.51 -10.69
C ARG A 36 1.42 -2.76 -9.53
N PHE A 37 0.53 -1.81 -9.25
CA PHE A 37 -0.46 -1.95 -8.19
C PHE A 37 -1.40 -3.14 -8.46
N LEU A 38 -1.91 -3.28 -9.68
CA LEU A 38 -2.78 -4.40 -10.07
C LEU A 38 -2.08 -5.77 -9.95
N ALA A 39 -0.78 -5.87 -10.25
CA ALA A 39 -0.03 -7.11 -10.03
C ALA A 39 -0.01 -7.57 -8.56
N TYR A 40 -0.18 -6.65 -7.59
CA TYR A 40 -0.31 -7.03 -6.17
C TYR A 40 -1.75 -7.41 -5.79
N ILE A 41 -2.75 -6.87 -6.48
CA ILE A 41 -4.17 -7.18 -6.25
C ILE A 41 -4.54 -8.51 -6.90
N GLU A 42 -4.22 -8.68 -8.18
CA GLU A 42 -4.53 -9.85 -9.00
C GLU A 42 -3.56 -11.02 -8.74
N GLY A 43 -2.35 -10.70 -8.27
CA GLY A 43 -1.24 -11.63 -8.16
C GLY A 43 -0.33 -11.61 -9.39
N GLY A 44 0.80 -12.30 -9.27
CA GLY A 44 1.87 -12.33 -10.25
C GLY A 44 3.06 -11.45 -9.86
N ARG A 45 3.93 -11.19 -10.84
CA ARG A 45 5.18 -10.47 -10.66
C ARG A 45 5.11 -9.11 -11.33
N ALA A 46 5.20 -8.05 -10.53
CA ALA A 46 5.30 -6.69 -11.05
C ALA A 46 6.55 -6.51 -11.93
N GLU A 47 6.46 -5.67 -12.96
CA GLU A 47 7.60 -5.35 -13.82
C GLU A 47 8.77 -4.78 -13.00
N GLY A 48 9.97 -5.33 -13.22
CA GLY A 48 11.17 -5.00 -12.43
C GLY A 48 11.15 -5.54 -10.99
N GLY A 49 10.10 -6.27 -10.59
CA GLY A 49 10.02 -6.95 -9.30
C GLY A 49 10.74 -8.29 -9.32
N ALA A 50 11.41 -8.62 -8.20
CA ALA A 50 12.07 -9.91 -8.02
C ALA A 50 11.11 -11.00 -7.49
N MET A 51 9.99 -10.60 -6.88
CA MET A 51 9.07 -11.51 -6.20
C MET A 51 7.76 -11.66 -6.96
N GLU A 52 7.25 -12.88 -6.96
CA GLU A 52 5.89 -13.19 -7.38
C GLU A 52 4.97 -13.13 -6.17
N HIS A 53 3.79 -12.52 -6.35
CA HIS A 53 2.83 -12.29 -5.30
C HIS A 53 1.59 -13.17 -5.51
N PRO A 54 1.01 -13.74 -4.45
CA PRO A 54 -0.18 -14.59 -4.58
C PRO A 54 -1.46 -13.83 -4.95
N GLY A 55 -1.45 -12.50 -4.85
CA GLY A 55 -2.63 -11.66 -5.01
C GLY A 55 -3.46 -11.52 -3.73
N CYS A 56 -4.51 -10.71 -3.81
CA CYS A 56 -5.48 -10.52 -2.75
C CYS A 56 -6.56 -11.61 -2.79
N ARG A 57 -7.24 -11.81 -1.65
CA ARG A 57 -8.41 -12.71 -1.57
C ARG A 57 -9.55 -12.26 -2.48
N ASP A 58 -9.71 -10.94 -2.61
CA ASP A 58 -10.61 -10.29 -3.55
C ASP A 58 -9.75 -9.49 -4.54
N PRO A 59 -9.63 -9.92 -5.80
CA PRO A 59 -8.82 -9.26 -6.81
C PRO A 59 -9.60 -8.20 -7.61
N GLU A 60 -10.80 -7.77 -7.17
CA GLU A 60 -11.55 -6.73 -7.88
C GLU A 60 -10.69 -5.45 -8.00
N PRO A 61 -10.59 -4.84 -9.21
CA PRO A 61 -9.83 -3.62 -9.38
C PRO A 61 -10.46 -2.45 -8.61
N PRO A 62 -9.69 -1.37 -8.33
CA PRO A 62 -10.22 -0.19 -7.67
C PRO A 62 -11.43 0.37 -8.42
N ARG A 63 -12.53 0.58 -7.68
CA ARG A 63 -13.77 1.16 -8.22
C ARG A 63 -13.63 2.63 -8.60
N SER A 64 -12.65 3.31 -8.01
CA SER A 64 -12.35 4.72 -8.27
C SER A 64 -10.91 5.05 -7.87
N TRP A 65 -10.31 6.01 -8.54
CA TRP A 65 -9.03 6.60 -8.16
C TRP A 65 -9.02 8.10 -8.46
N VAL A 66 -8.19 8.84 -7.74
CA VAL A 66 -7.99 10.28 -7.93
C VAL A 66 -6.56 10.65 -7.55
N ALA A 67 -5.97 11.61 -8.26
CA ALA A 67 -4.69 12.19 -7.85
C ALA A 67 -4.91 13.11 -6.64
N LEU A 68 -4.02 13.03 -5.65
CA LEU A 68 -4.11 13.82 -4.42
C LEU A 68 -2.78 14.53 -4.16
N GLU A 69 -2.86 15.79 -3.76
CA GLU A 69 -1.76 16.50 -3.13
C GLU A 69 -1.93 16.43 -1.61
N LEU A 70 -0.95 15.86 -0.91
CA LEU A 70 -0.94 15.79 0.55
C LEU A 70 0.13 16.72 1.10
N ARG A 71 -0.29 17.64 1.97
CA ARG A 71 0.63 18.54 2.67
C ARG A 71 1.37 17.76 3.75
N GLY A 72 2.70 17.74 3.69
CA GLY A 72 3.52 17.04 4.65
C GLY A 72 4.97 16.92 4.19
N ARG A 73 5.78 16.26 5.00
CA ARG A 73 7.13 15.85 4.60
C ARG A 73 7.11 14.39 4.20
N LEU A 74 7.71 14.09 3.05
CA LEU A 74 7.94 12.72 2.63
C LEU A 74 9.04 12.12 3.50
N TYR A 75 8.76 10.97 4.09
CA TYR A 75 9.73 10.21 4.85
C TYR A 75 9.82 8.80 4.26
N PHE A 76 10.98 8.47 3.70
CA PHE A 76 11.30 7.11 3.29
C PHE A 76 11.89 6.39 4.50
N ALA A 77 11.09 5.51 5.12
CA ALA A 77 11.62 4.61 6.13
C ALA A 77 12.50 3.55 5.42
N THR A 78 13.78 3.48 5.80
CA THR A 78 14.78 2.49 5.37
C THR A 78 15.25 2.54 3.90
N GLU A 79 15.73 3.69 3.45
CA GLU A 79 17.02 3.68 2.73
C GLU A 79 18.17 3.50 3.72
#